data_AF-A0A1X3DF04-F1
#
_entry.id   AF-A0A1X3DF04-F1
#
_cell.length_a   1.000
_cell.length_b   1.000
_cell.length_c   1.000
_cell.angle_alpha   90.00
_cell.angle_beta   90.00
_cell.angle_gamma   90.00
#
_symmetry.space_group_name_H-M   'P 1'
#
loop_
_entity.id
_entity.type
_entity.pdbx_description
1 polymer ?
#
loop_
_entity_poly.entity_id
_entity_poly.type
_entity_poly.pdbx_seq_one_letter_code
_entity_poly.pdbx_strand_id
1 'polypeptide(L)'
;MAQPINQAMIKDYQDRIATKKVEGVIEVYNDLLNKGYNYAGWAKGVAEANGWNSSQPEIRGSITGRAAVMFMKDSSGRDFSDRELNEIRIDMARGYLAALSQNIDKGNGKTQADIEFDQMREFHKAVFERHNLSIDNWTLETPMKFIGAYNGGEAAQEKKWQELAKTQGDGADALIASAALYNYVQDFARGYIYVDDKGLKIDTAMAEQIQAQTFKVFEMKRVPERDRKEAEQWLENASRIKPLLFSRLEEQEQERHYGYSREQNPAEGPLPQQHAHSQEKNPFLEFAEKNVTEKDVEQFLARVEEYGKEQEMLERQQALENQRVSMSRSFFS
;
A
#
# COMPACT_ATOMS: atom_id res chain seq x y z
N MET A 1 -5.07 3.29 -19.69
CA MET A 1 -4.10 2.33 -20.27
C MET A 1 -2.77 3.03 -20.43
N ALA A 2 -1.65 2.34 -20.20
CA ALA A 2 -0.32 2.93 -20.28
C ALA A 2 0.05 3.33 -21.72
N GLN A 3 0.92 4.30 -21.89
CA GLN A 3 1.52 4.67 -23.17
C GLN A 3 2.56 3.61 -23.57
N PRO A 4 2.62 3.21 -24.84
CA PRO A 4 3.56 2.19 -25.28
C PRO A 4 5.00 2.69 -25.17
N ILE A 5 5.90 1.82 -24.69
CA ILE A 5 7.36 2.05 -24.69
C ILE A 5 8.06 1.01 -25.57
N ASN A 6 9.29 1.31 -25.99
CA ASN A 6 10.11 0.45 -26.86
C ASN A 6 11.59 0.46 -26.44
N GLN A 7 12.43 -0.33 -27.12
CA GLN A 7 13.84 -0.49 -26.77
C GLN A 7 14.66 0.81 -26.84
N ALA A 8 14.30 1.75 -27.74
CA ALA A 8 14.99 3.03 -27.82
C ALA A 8 14.75 3.87 -26.55
N MET A 9 13.53 3.81 -25.99
CA MET A 9 13.20 4.48 -24.73
C MET A 9 13.93 3.83 -23.55
N ILE A 10 13.99 2.49 -23.50
CA ILE A 10 14.77 1.77 -22.47
C ILE A 10 16.23 2.21 -22.49
N LYS A 11 16.82 2.34 -23.69
CA LYS A 11 18.21 2.83 -23.85
C LYS A 11 18.38 4.27 -23.33
N ASP A 12 17.47 5.19 -23.67
CA ASP A 12 17.50 6.56 -23.14
C ASP A 12 17.45 6.59 -21.61
N TYR A 13 16.58 5.77 -21.00
CA TYR A 13 16.49 5.66 -19.55
C TYR A 13 17.78 5.11 -18.92
N GLN A 14 18.40 4.10 -19.54
CA GLN A 14 19.68 3.56 -19.08
C GLN A 14 20.81 4.61 -19.15
N ASP A 15 20.89 5.36 -20.25
CA ASP A 15 21.88 6.42 -20.46
C ASP A 15 21.69 7.57 -19.45
N ARG A 16 20.43 7.93 -19.16
CA ARG A 16 20.06 8.93 -18.14
C ARG A 16 20.49 8.50 -16.75
N ILE A 17 20.23 7.26 -16.35
CA ILE A 17 20.68 6.69 -15.06
C ILE A 17 22.21 6.64 -15.00
N ALA A 18 22.88 6.25 -16.09
CA ALA A 18 24.33 6.17 -16.13
C ALA A 18 25.00 7.53 -15.89
N THR A 19 24.42 8.58 -16.48
CA THR A 19 24.94 9.96 -16.45
C THR A 19 24.55 10.68 -15.15
N LYS A 20 23.28 10.63 -14.77
CA LYS A 20 22.71 11.40 -13.66
C LYS A 20 22.55 10.59 -12.36
N LYS A 21 22.96 9.33 -12.32
CA LYS A 21 22.88 8.47 -11.12
C LYS A 21 21.46 8.45 -10.53
N VAL A 22 21.29 8.74 -9.24
CA VAL A 22 20.01 8.64 -8.54
C VAL A 22 19.02 9.69 -9.01
N GLU A 23 19.47 10.90 -9.36
CA GLU A 23 18.61 11.89 -10.00
C GLU A 23 18.06 11.35 -11.33
N GLY A 24 18.88 10.63 -12.10
CA GLY A 24 18.44 9.94 -13.31
C GLY A 24 17.41 8.86 -13.04
N VAL A 25 17.56 8.08 -11.95
CA VAL A 25 16.59 7.07 -11.51
C VAL A 25 15.23 7.70 -11.23
N ILE A 26 15.21 8.79 -10.46
CA ILE A 26 13.98 9.53 -10.10
C ILE A 26 13.30 10.07 -11.37
N GLU A 27 14.08 10.66 -12.29
CA GLU A 27 13.56 11.15 -13.58
C GLU A 27 12.95 10.03 -14.43
N VAL A 28 13.58 8.86 -14.48
CA VAL A 28 13.08 7.69 -15.23
C VAL A 28 11.77 7.18 -14.63
N TYR A 29 11.72 6.99 -13.31
CA TYR A 29 10.49 6.54 -12.66
C TYR A 29 9.35 7.55 -12.83
N ASN A 30 9.65 8.84 -12.75
CA ASN A 30 8.64 9.88 -12.99
C ASN A 30 8.08 9.82 -14.43
N ASP A 31 8.93 9.61 -15.44
CA ASP A 31 8.47 9.49 -16.83
C ASP A 31 7.66 8.20 -17.06
N LEU A 32 8.09 7.06 -16.51
CA LEU A 32 7.36 5.80 -16.58
C LEU A 32 6.01 5.90 -15.86
N LEU A 33 5.96 6.53 -14.69
CA LEU A 33 4.71 6.79 -13.98
C LEU A 33 3.75 7.65 -14.80
N ASN A 34 4.24 8.74 -15.42
CA ASN A 34 3.44 9.60 -16.32
C ASN A 34 2.93 8.84 -17.55
N LYS A 35 3.61 7.76 -17.95
CA LYS A 35 3.18 6.85 -19.01
C LYS A 35 2.23 5.76 -18.51
N GLY A 36 1.90 5.69 -17.22
CA GLY A 36 0.95 4.74 -16.64
C GLY A 36 1.57 3.42 -16.19
N TYR A 37 2.88 3.37 -15.98
CA TYR A 37 3.57 2.22 -15.38
C TYR A 37 3.62 2.42 -13.86
N ASN A 38 2.76 1.71 -13.15
CA ASN A 38 2.41 1.98 -11.76
C ASN A 38 3.49 1.51 -10.77
N TYR A 39 4.29 0.50 -11.09
CA TYR A 39 5.45 0.12 -10.26
C TYR A 39 6.38 1.32 -10.00
N ALA A 40 6.52 2.19 -11.02
CA ALA A 40 7.38 3.35 -10.95
C ALA A 40 6.99 4.35 -9.84
N GLY A 41 5.73 4.38 -9.41
CA GLY A 41 5.30 5.21 -8.28
C GLY A 41 5.95 4.78 -6.97
N TRP A 42 5.81 3.49 -6.63
CA TRP A 42 6.42 2.90 -5.44
C TRP A 42 7.94 3.05 -5.48
N ALA A 43 8.54 2.74 -6.63
CA ALA A 43 9.99 2.78 -6.79
C ALA A 43 10.56 4.21 -6.72
N LYS A 44 9.83 5.21 -7.24
CA LYS A 44 10.17 6.63 -7.09
C LYS A 44 10.17 7.05 -5.63
N GLY A 45 9.13 6.70 -4.87
CA GLY A 45 9.04 7.00 -3.45
C GLY A 45 10.24 6.47 -2.64
N VAL A 46 10.72 5.27 -2.98
CA VAL A 46 11.93 4.67 -2.39
C VAL A 46 13.23 5.33 -2.88
N ALA A 47 13.30 5.69 -4.17
CA ALA A 47 14.47 6.33 -4.76
C ALA A 47 14.70 7.74 -4.19
N GLU A 48 13.62 8.47 -3.90
CA GLU A 48 13.64 9.78 -3.25
C GLU A 48 13.83 9.70 -1.74
N ALA A 49 13.53 8.56 -1.10
CA ALA A 49 13.55 8.43 0.35
C ALA A 49 14.94 8.72 0.94
N ASN A 50 15.04 9.65 1.88
CA ASN A 50 16.26 9.75 2.68
C ASN A 50 16.20 8.76 3.86
N GLY A 51 17.32 8.12 4.18
CA GLY A 51 17.43 7.27 5.37
C GLY A 51 17.43 8.10 6.65
N TRP A 52 17.10 7.48 7.80
CA TRP A 52 17.07 8.14 9.12
C TRP A 52 18.39 8.84 9.49
N ASN A 53 19.53 8.32 8.99
CA ASN A 53 20.86 8.87 9.21
C ASN A 53 21.40 9.67 8.01
N SER A 54 20.53 10.16 7.12
CA SER A 54 21.00 10.98 5.99
C SER A 54 21.56 12.30 6.49
N SER A 55 22.69 12.70 5.91
CA SER A 55 23.30 14.01 6.16
C SER A 55 22.45 15.18 5.65
N GLN A 56 21.33 14.89 4.96
CA GLN A 56 20.43 15.88 4.40
C GLN A 56 19.26 16.20 5.35
N PRO A 57 19.00 17.49 5.65
CA PRO A 57 18.00 17.92 6.62
C PRO A 57 16.55 17.80 6.13
N GLU A 58 16.32 17.60 4.83
CA GLU A 58 14.98 17.55 4.22
C GLU A 58 14.45 16.12 4.18
N ILE A 59 13.23 15.89 4.67
CA ILE A 59 12.53 14.60 4.51
C ILE A 59 12.11 14.48 3.04
N ARG A 60 12.57 13.43 2.37
CA ARG A 60 12.26 13.14 0.96
C ARG A 60 11.69 11.73 0.81
N GLY A 61 11.01 11.48 -0.31
CA GLY A 61 10.31 10.23 -0.61
C GLY A 61 8.96 10.07 0.09
N SER A 62 8.14 9.15 -0.43
CA SER A 62 6.83 8.86 0.14
C SER A 62 6.96 8.18 1.52
N ILE A 63 5.90 8.23 2.31
CA ILE A 63 5.87 7.58 3.63
C ILE A 63 6.18 6.08 3.49
N THR A 64 5.55 5.42 2.53
CA THR A 64 5.75 3.98 2.28
C THR A 64 7.16 3.70 1.73
N GLY A 65 7.72 4.59 0.91
CA GLY A 65 9.09 4.47 0.40
C GLY A 65 10.13 4.57 1.51
N ARG A 66 9.95 5.51 2.44
CA ARG A 66 10.79 5.63 3.65
C ARG A 66 10.64 4.41 4.56
N ALA A 67 9.42 3.92 4.75
CA ALA A 67 9.16 2.70 5.50
C ALA A 67 9.87 1.49 4.87
N ALA A 68 9.91 1.37 3.54
CA ALA A 68 10.65 0.30 2.87
C ALA A 68 12.16 0.36 3.12
N VAL A 69 12.77 1.55 3.05
CA VAL A 69 14.21 1.74 3.35
C VAL A 69 14.51 1.39 4.82
N MET A 70 13.66 1.82 5.75
CA MET A 70 13.81 1.49 7.18
C MET A 70 13.66 -0.01 7.44
N PHE A 71 12.66 -0.65 6.84
CA PHE A 71 12.47 -2.10 6.96
C PHE A 71 13.69 -2.86 6.46
N MET A 72 14.24 -2.50 5.29
CA MET A 72 15.45 -3.11 4.75
C MET A 72 16.64 -2.97 5.70
N LYS A 73 16.79 -1.81 6.33
CA LYS A 73 17.83 -1.55 7.33
C LYS A 73 17.66 -2.41 8.59
N ASP A 74 16.47 -2.38 9.18
CA ASP A 74 16.21 -3.10 10.42
C ASP A 74 16.30 -4.62 10.22
N SER A 75 15.69 -5.15 9.15
CA SER A 75 15.72 -6.58 8.84
C SER A 75 17.09 -7.11 8.44
N SER A 76 17.98 -6.26 7.93
CA SER A 76 19.36 -6.66 7.61
C SER A 76 20.32 -6.52 8.80
N GLY A 77 19.88 -5.87 9.88
CA GLY A 77 20.70 -5.63 11.08
C GLY A 77 21.94 -4.76 10.84
N ARG A 78 21.98 -4.00 9.73
CA ARG A 78 23.13 -3.17 9.35
C ARG A 78 22.73 -1.77 8.91
N ASP A 79 23.63 -0.83 9.12
CA ASP A 79 23.58 0.49 8.52
C ASP A 79 24.08 0.44 7.06
N PHE A 80 23.60 1.39 6.26
CA PHE A 80 24.06 1.61 4.89
C PHE A 80 24.59 3.04 4.76
N SER A 81 25.72 3.18 4.07
CA SER A 81 26.18 4.48 3.60
C SER A 81 25.24 5.03 2.51
N ASP A 82 25.23 6.35 2.31
CA ASP A 82 24.51 6.98 1.20
C ASP A 82 24.93 6.39 -0.16
N ARG A 83 26.22 6.03 -0.29
CA ARG A 83 26.76 5.37 -1.48
C ARG A 83 26.12 4.01 -1.72
N GLU A 84 26.08 3.14 -0.71
CA GLU A 84 25.49 1.80 -0.84
C GLU A 84 23.99 1.89 -1.17
N LEU A 85 23.24 2.77 -0.49
CA LEU A 85 21.82 3.00 -0.82
C LEU A 85 21.63 3.48 -2.26
N ASN A 86 22.50 4.37 -2.74
CA ASN A 86 22.44 4.86 -4.11
C ASN A 86 22.77 3.77 -5.13
N GLU A 87 23.72 2.87 -4.84
CA GLU A 87 24.03 1.73 -5.69
C GLU A 87 22.84 0.74 -5.75
N ILE A 88 22.17 0.46 -4.62
CA ILE A 88 20.94 -0.36 -4.57
C ILE A 88 19.83 0.27 -5.43
N ARG A 89 19.58 1.58 -5.29
CA ARG A 89 18.54 2.30 -6.07
C ARG A 89 18.78 2.23 -7.57
N ILE A 90 20.03 2.45 -7.99
CA ILE A 90 20.42 2.38 -9.41
C ILE A 90 20.21 0.97 -9.95
N ASP A 91 20.59 -0.05 -9.18
CA ASP A 91 20.45 -1.43 -9.60
C ASP A 91 18.99 -1.90 -9.62
N MET A 92 18.14 -1.43 -8.70
CA MET A 92 16.69 -1.64 -8.76
C MET A 92 16.07 -1.04 -10.03
N ALA A 93 16.44 0.19 -10.39
CA ALA A 93 15.96 0.83 -11.60
C ALA A 93 16.38 0.06 -12.85
N ARG A 94 17.61 -0.44 -12.89
CA ARG A 94 18.10 -1.29 -13.99
C ARG A 94 17.36 -2.62 -14.05
N GLY A 95 17.09 -3.25 -12.91
CA GLY A 95 16.28 -4.47 -12.84
C GLY A 95 14.89 -4.27 -13.43
N TYR A 96 14.23 -3.16 -13.07
CA TYR A 96 12.93 -2.80 -13.62
C TYR A 96 12.97 -2.57 -15.14
N LEU A 97 13.94 -1.78 -15.63
CA LEU A 97 14.11 -1.55 -17.07
C LEU A 97 14.40 -2.84 -17.85
N ALA A 98 15.13 -3.79 -17.25
CA ALA A 98 15.36 -5.10 -17.85
C ALA A 98 14.08 -5.93 -17.95
N ALA A 99 13.23 -5.91 -16.91
CA ALA A 99 11.92 -6.58 -16.95
C ALA A 99 11.01 -5.96 -18.02
N LEU A 100 10.94 -4.62 -18.12
CA LEU A 100 10.20 -3.94 -19.18
C LEU A 100 10.76 -4.26 -20.58
N SER A 101 12.08 -4.36 -20.74
CA SER A 101 12.72 -4.81 -21.99
C SER A 101 12.24 -6.19 -22.40
N GLN A 102 12.13 -7.14 -21.47
CA GLN A 102 11.60 -8.47 -21.78
C GLN A 102 10.13 -8.41 -22.24
N ASN A 103 9.31 -7.54 -21.64
CA ASN A 103 7.92 -7.34 -22.06
C ASN A 103 7.84 -6.74 -23.48
N ILE A 104 8.75 -5.83 -23.83
CA ILE A 104 8.87 -5.27 -25.19
C ILE A 104 9.22 -6.35 -26.21
N ASP A 105 10.16 -7.23 -25.88
CA ASP A 105 10.58 -8.32 -26.78
C ASP A 105 9.43 -9.31 -27.01
N LYS A 106 8.68 -9.66 -25.95
CA LYS A 106 7.44 -10.45 -26.05
C LYS A 106 6.34 -9.73 -26.84
N GLY A 107 6.27 -8.41 -26.75
CA GLY A 107 5.24 -7.55 -27.36
C GLY A 107 5.51 -7.10 -28.80
N ASN A 108 6.39 -7.78 -29.54
CA ASN A 108 6.80 -7.42 -30.91
C ASN A 108 7.40 -6.00 -31.01
N GLY A 109 8.27 -5.64 -30.08
CA GLY A 109 9.04 -4.39 -30.11
C GLY A 109 8.40 -3.20 -29.40
N LYS A 110 7.26 -3.39 -28.73
CA LYS A 110 6.65 -2.42 -27.81
C LYS A 110 5.86 -3.10 -26.70
N THR A 111 5.69 -2.45 -25.56
CA THR A 111 4.78 -2.91 -24.50
C THR A 111 3.95 -1.75 -23.96
N GLN A 112 2.73 -2.06 -23.50
CA GLN A 112 1.90 -1.22 -22.62
C GLN A 112 1.62 -1.92 -21.28
N ALA A 113 2.16 -3.13 -21.10
CA ALA A 113 2.05 -3.90 -19.87
C ALA A 113 3.20 -3.49 -18.93
N ASP A 114 2.84 -3.20 -17.69
CA ASP A 114 3.80 -3.11 -16.60
C ASP A 114 4.29 -4.51 -16.18
N ILE A 115 5.14 -4.59 -15.17
CA ILE A 115 5.70 -5.85 -14.68
C ILE A 115 4.69 -6.67 -13.87
N GLU A 116 4.79 -7.99 -14.02
CA GLU A 116 4.12 -8.98 -13.18
C GLU A 116 4.88 -9.16 -11.84
N PHE A 117 4.24 -9.78 -10.85
CA PHE A 117 4.78 -9.98 -9.51
C PHE A 117 6.04 -10.84 -9.52
N ASP A 118 6.07 -11.88 -10.35
CA ASP A 118 7.21 -12.78 -10.49
C ASP A 118 8.44 -12.02 -11.02
N GLN A 119 8.28 -11.24 -12.09
CA GLN A 119 9.33 -10.40 -12.68
C GLN A 119 9.86 -9.41 -11.63
N MET A 120 8.96 -8.77 -10.89
CA MET A 120 9.32 -7.86 -9.80
C MET A 120 10.16 -8.57 -8.75
N ARG A 121 9.67 -9.70 -8.24
CA ARG A 121 10.35 -10.45 -7.18
C ARG A 121 11.71 -10.96 -7.64
N GLU A 122 11.82 -11.43 -8.88
CA GLU A 122 13.08 -11.91 -9.46
C GLU A 122 14.16 -10.83 -9.45
N PHE A 123 13.88 -9.64 -9.97
CA PHE A 123 14.91 -8.60 -9.97
C PHE A 123 15.18 -8.04 -8.56
N HIS A 124 14.18 -7.97 -7.67
CA HIS A 124 14.44 -7.57 -6.28
C HIS A 124 15.41 -8.54 -5.62
N LYS A 125 15.19 -9.85 -5.79
CA LYS A 125 16.07 -10.90 -5.28
C LYS A 125 17.49 -10.75 -5.83
N ALA A 126 17.62 -10.60 -7.16
CA ALA A 126 18.94 -10.48 -7.79
C ALA A 126 19.71 -9.23 -7.33
N VAL A 127 19.03 -8.10 -7.14
CA VAL A 127 19.65 -6.87 -6.63
C VAL A 127 20.03 -7.04 -5.17
N PHE A 128 19.15 -7.57 -4.33
CA PHE A 128 19.44 -7.78 -2.92
C PHE A 128 20.62 -8.73 -2.70
N GLU A 129 20.66 -9.87 -3.39
CA GLU A 129 21.78 -10.81 -3.32
C GLU A 129 23.11 -10.16 -3.73
N ARG A 130 23.11 -9.31 -4.76
CA ARG A 130 24.31 -8.55 -5.20
C ARG A 130 24.82 -7.61 -4.10
N HIS A 131 23.92 -7.07 -3.28
CA HIS A 131 24.23 -6.14 -2.20
C HIS A 131 24.38 -6.84 -0.83
N ASN A 132 24.54 -8.17 -0.82
CA ASN A 132 24.65 -9.00 0.39
C ASN A 132 23.42 -8.89 1.31
N LEU A 133 22.24 -8.80 0.71
CA LEU A 133 20.94 -8.82 1.36
C LEU A 133 20.18 -10.09 0.96
N SER A 134 19.25 -10.52 1.81
CA SER A 134 18.27 -11.56 1.49
C SER A 134 17.05 -10.92 0.85
N ILE A 135 16.31 -11.68 0.05
CA ILE A 135 14.96 -11.28 -0.39
C ILE A 135 14.03 -10.96 0.79
N ASP A 136 14.26 -11.55 1.97
CA ASP A 136 13.50 -11.26 3.19
C ASP A 136 13.72 -9.84 3.72
N ASN A 137 14.73 -9.12 3.22
CA ASN A 137 14.91 -7.70 3.51
C ASN A 137 13.92 -6.82 2.72
N TRP A 138 13.09 -7.41 1.85
CA TRP A 138 12.09 -6.70 1.07
C TRP A 138 10.76 -6.75 1.82
N THR A 139 10.17 -5.58 2.05
CA THR A 139 8.93 -5.45 2.84
C THR A 139 7.80 -6.33 2.33
N LEU A 140 7.71 -6.59 1.01
CA LEU A 140 6.64 -7.38 0.42
C LEU A 140 6.89 -8.90 0.38
N GLU A 141 8.10 -9.40 0.68
CA GLU A 141 8.41 -10.83 0.50
C GLU A 141 7.50 -11.73 1.36
N THR A 142 7.53 -11.58 2.68
CA THR A 142 6.72 -12.38 3.61
C THR A 142 5.21 -12.26 3.36
N PRO A 143 4.60 -11.07 3.30
CA PRO A 143 3.15 -10.98 3.07
C PRO A 143 2.75 -11.61 1.73
N MET A 144 3.52 -11.41 0.66
CA MET A 144 3.18 -11.99 -0.65
C MET A 144 3.39 -13.49 -0.67
N LYS A 145 4.41 -14.02 0.02
CA LYS A 145 4.60 -15.46 0.21
C LYS A 145 3.41 -16.10 0.93
N PHE A 146 2.91 -15.47 1.99
CA PHE A 146 1.70 -15.95 2.69
C PHE A 146 0.46 -15.88 1.81
N ILE A 147 0.28 -14.82 1.02
CA ILE A 147 -0.83 -14.76 0.05
C ILE A 147 -0.75 -15.93 -0.95
N GLY A 148 0.45 -16.26 -1.44
CA GLY A 148 0.65 -17.45 -2.28
C GLY A 148 0.26 -18.74 -1.56
N ALA A 149 0.75 -18.92 -0.33
CA ALA A 149 0.52 -20.15 0.44
C ALA A 149 -0.94 -20.33 0.90
N TYR A 150 -1.67 -19.25 1.17
CA TYR A 150 -2.95 -19.31 1.89
C TYR A 150 -4.14 -18.70 1.13
N ASN A 151 -3.94 -17.98 0.03
CA ASN A 151 -5.03 -17.29 -0.68
C ASN A 151 -5.21 -17.71 -2.15
N GLY A 152 -4.51 -18.76 -2.60
CA GLY A 152 -4.73 -19.35 -3.93
C GLY A 152 -3.54 -19.31 -4.87
N GLY A 153 -2.31 -19.34 -4.35
CA GLY A 153 -1.09 -19.47 -5.16
C GLY A 153 -0.70 -18.20 -5.90
N GLU A 154 0.04 -18.38 -6.99
CA GLU A 154 0.62 -17.31 -7.80
C GLU A 154 -0.43 -16.33 -8.35
N ALA A 155 -1.62 -16.82 -8.71
CA ALA A 155 -2.71 -15.97 -9.18
C ALA A 155 -3.20 -14.98 -8.10
N ALA A 156 -3.19 -15.39 -6.83
CA ALA A 156 -3.55 -14.53 -5.71
C ALA A 156 -2.45 -13.49 -5.43
N GLN A 157 -1.18 -13.88 -5.58
CA GLN A 157 -0.05 -12.97 -5.48
C GLN A 157 -0.11 -11.91 -6.58
N GLU A 158 -0.30 -12.32 -7.84
CA GLU A 158 -0.39 -11.40 -8.97
C GLU A 158 -1.58 -10.43 -8.81
N LYS A 159 -2.75 -10.95 -8.42
CA LYS A 159 -3.91 -10.09 -8.15
C LYS A 159 -3.60 -9.05 -7.07
N LYS A 160 -3.01 -9.47 -5.94
CA LYS A 160 -2.64 -8.54 -4.86
C LYS A 160 -1.61 -7.53 -5.34
N TRP A 161 -0.62 -7.97 -6.12
CA TRP A 161 0.39 -7.08 -6.68
C TRP A 161 -0.23 -6.00 -7.56
N GLN A 162 -1.12 -6.36 -8.48
CA GLN A 162 -1.80 -5.39 -9.34
C GLN A 162 -2.68 -4.40 -8.56
N GLU A 163 -3.28 -4.83 -7.44
CA GLU A 163 -3.98 -3.93 -6.51
C GLU A 163 -3.00 -2.95 -5.83
N LEU A 164 -1.88 -3.45 -5.32
CA LEU A 164 -0.86 -2.63 -4.67
C LEU A 164 -0.22 -1.64 -5.64
N ALA A 165 0.16 -2.09 -6.84
CA ALA A 165 0.80 -1.27 -7.85
C ALA A 165 -0.04 -0.03 -8.16
N LYS A 166 -1.36 -0.18 -8.31
CA LYS A 166 -2.30 0.93 -8.60
C LYS A 166 -2.26 2.07 -7.58
N THR A 167 -1.91 1.79 -6.33
CA THR A 167 -1.77 2.84 -5.29
C THR A 167 -0.53 3.72 -5.48
N GLN A 168 0.40 3.31 -6.36
CA GLN A 168 1.62 4.04 -6.68
C GLN A 168 2.51 4.37 -5.47
N GLY A 169 2.25 3.78 -4.30
CA GLY A 169 3.06 3.96 -3.09
C GLY A 169 2.96 5.34 -2.47
N ASP A 170 1.96 6.14 -2.81
CA ASP A 170 1.75 7.45 -2.21
C ASP A 170 0.26 7.69 -1.91
N GLY A 171 -0.04 8.62 -1.01
CA GLY A 171 -1.41 8.90 -0.60
C GLY A 171 -2.02 7.92 0.41
N ALA A 172 -3.31 8.11 0.70
CA ALA A 172 -4.03 7.39 1.75
C ALA A 172 -4.31 5.93 1.40
N ASP A 173 -4.60 5.63 0.14
CA ASP A 173 -4.82 4.29 -0.38
C ASP A 173 -3.57 3.41 -0.26
N ALA A 174 -2.37 3.94 -0.54
CA ALA A 174 -1.11 3.24 -0.32
C ALA A 174 -0.85 2.93 1.17
N LEU A 175 -1.24 3.84 2.07
CA LEU A 175 -1.13 3.62 3.52
C LEU A 175 -2.12 2.54 4.00
N ILE A 176 -3.37 2.60 3.54
CA ILE A 176 -4.39 1.58 3.84
C ILE A 176 -3.93 0.21 3.33
N ALA A 177 -3.41 0.14 2.11
CA ALA A 177 -2.92 -1.11 1.55
C ALA A 177 -1.72 -1.66 2.34
N SER A 178 -0.80 -0.78 2.78
CA SER A 178 0.33 -1.16 3.63
C SER A 178 -0.13 -1.67 5.00
N ALA A 179 -1.11 -1.00 5.62
CA ALA A 179 -1.72 -1.40 6.88
C ALA A 179 -2.44 -2.76 6.76
N ALA A 180 -3.14 -2.99 5.65
CA ALA A 180 -3.80 -4.27 5.37
C ALA A 180 -2.78 -5.42 5.28
N LEU A 181 -1.63 -5.21 4.61
CA LEU A 181 -0.56 -6.22 4.58
C LEU A 181 0.05 -6.47 5.96
N TYR A 182 0.27 -5.42 6.75
CA TYR A 182 0.77 -5.56 8.13
C TYR A 182 -0.20 -6.40 8.98
N ASN A 183 -1.50 -6.08 8.96
CA ASN A 183 -2.51 -6.83 9.70
C ASN A 183 -2.64 -8.27 9.20
N TYR A 184 -2.53 -8.46 7.88
CA TYR A 184 -2.53 -9.78 7.28
C TYR A 184 -1.37 -10.65 7.82
N VAL A 185 -0.16 -10.11 7.96
CA VAL A 185 0.97 -10.83 8.60
C VAL A 185 0.73 -11.01 10.10
N GLN A 186 0.12 -10.04 10.78
CA GLN A 186 -0.22 -10.13 12.20
C GLN A 186 -1.10 -11.34 12.53
N ASP A 187 -2.06 -11.67 11.66
CA ASP A 187 -2.91 -12.86 11.83
C ASP A 187 -2.07 -14.15 11.96
N PHE A 188 -1.00 -14.29 11.17
CA PHE A 188 -0.13 -15.47 11.22
C PHE A 188 0.65 -15.55 12.53
N ALA A 189 1.13 -14.41 13.04
CA ALA A 189 1.85 -14.35 14.30
C ALA A 189 0.96 -14.72 15.51
N ARG A 190 -0.36 -14.46 15.44
CA ARG A 190 -1.32 -14.90 16.47
C ARG A 190 -1.48 -16.42 16.54
N GLY A 191 -1.06 -17.15 15.51
CA GLY A 191 -1.00 -18.61 15.50
C GLY A 191 -2.25 -19.33 14.99
N TYR A 192 -3.28 -18.60 14.57
CA TYR A 192 -4.46 -19.15 13.91
C TYR A 192 -4.98 -18.22 12.81
N ILE A 193 -5.62 -18.81 11.80
CA ILE A 193 -6.29 -18.10 10.70
C ILE A 193 -7.68 -18.68 10.48
N TYR A 194 -8.62 -17.86 10.00
CA TYR A 194 -9.91 -18.33 9.51
C TYR A 194 -9.80 -18.72 8.05
N VAL A 195 -10.47 -19.81 7.66
CA VAL A 195 -10.51 -20.28 6.28
C VAL A 195 -11.91 -20.53 5.76
N ASP A 196 -12.06 -20.48 4.44
CA ASP A 196 -13.28 -20.87 3.73
C ASP A 196 -13.37 -22.39 3.54
N ASP A 197 -14.44 -22.83 2.86
CA ASP A 197 -14.70 -24.24 2.53
C ASP A 197 -13.63 -24.87 1.64
N LYS A 198 -12.84 -24.05 0.93
CA LYS A 198 -11.70 -24.45 0.10
C LYS A 198 -10.38 -24.41 0.87
N GLY A 199 -10.41 -24.04 2.15
CA GLY A 199 -9.24 -23.91 3.00
C GLY A 199 -8.40 -22.66 2.73
N LEU A 200 -8.93 -21.67 2.00
CA LEU A 200 -8.27 -20.40 1.72
C LEU A 200 -8.50 -19.41 2.87
N LYS A 201 -7.49 -18.63 3.23
CA LYS A 201 -7.58 -17.64 4.31
C LYS A 201 -8.63 -16.58 4.01
N ILE A 202 -9.46 -16.33 5.01
CA ILE A 202 -10.40 -15.22 5.07
C ILE A 202 -9.76 -14.08 5.90
N ASP A 203 -10.19 -12.85 5.63
CA ASP A 203 -9.88 -11.72 6.51
C ASP A 203 -10.39 -11.99 7.94
N THR A 204 -9.52 -11.84 8.93
CA THR A 204 -9.82 -12.22 10.32
C THR A 204 -10.87 -11.32 10.93
N ALA A 205 -10.78 -10.00 10.70
CA ALA A 205 -11.77 -9.05 11.21
C ALA A 205 -13.15 -9.31 10.60
N MET A 206 -13.21 -9.59 9.30
CA MET A 206 -14.45 -9.97 8.64
C MET A 206 -15.03 -11.29 9.20
N ALA A 207 -14.19 -12.30 9.43
CA ALA A 207 -14.63 -13.58 9.96
C ALA A 207 -15.19 -13.45 11.38
N GLU A 208 -14.51 -12.69 12.26
CA GLU A 208 -14.94 -12.40 13.62
C GLU A 208 -16.26 -11.60 13.63
N GLN A 209 -16.39 -10.59 12.76
CA GLN A 209 -17.61 -9.80 12.63
C GLN A 209 -18.80 -10.65 12.18
N ILE A 210 -18.64 -11.46 11.14
CA ILE A 210 -19.71 -12.33 10.62
C ILE A 210 -20.10 -13.38 11.67
N GLN A 211 -19.13 -13.96 12.39
CA GLN A 211 -19.42 -14.89 13.50
C GLN A 211 -20.26 -14.24 14.59
N ALA A 212 -19.93 -13.00 14.97
CA ALA A 212 -20.67 -12.25 15.97
C ALA A 212 -22.11 -11.90 15.52
N GLN A 213 -22.36 -11.76 14.22
CA GLN A 213 -23.62 -11.26 13.67
C GLN A 213 -24.55 -12.36 13.11
N THR A 214 -24.02 -13.49 12.64
CA THR A 214 -24.79 -14.44 11.80
C THR A 214 -24.76 -15.88 12.29
N PHE A 215 -24.18 -16.18 13.46
CA PHE A 215 -23.90 -17.54 13.97
C PHE A 215 -23.10 -18.43 12.99
N LYS A 216 -22.63 -17.90 11.86
CA LYS A 216 -21.80 -18.61 10.88
C LYS A 216 -20.41 -18.80 11.46
N VAL A 217 -20.07 -20.03 11.84
CA VAL A 217 -18.73 -20.38 12.32
C VAL A 217 -17.82 -20.64 11.12
N PHE A 218 -16.68 -19.95 11.08
CA PHE A 218 -15.62 -20.26 10.10
C PHE A 218 -14.65 -21.27 10.70
N GLU A 219 -14.08 -22.12 9.85
CA GLU A 219 -13.05 -23.05 10.29
C GLU A 219 -11.81 -22.25 10.72
N MET A 220 -11.33 -22.49 11.94
CA MET A 220 -10.04 -21.98 12.40
C MET A 220 -8.95 -23.01 12.16
N LYS A 221 -7.90 -22.62 11.45
CA LYS A 221 -6.71 -23.44 11.26
C LYS A 221 -5.53 -22.88 12.03
N ARG A 222 -4.82 -23.76 12.74
CA ARG A 222 -3.55 -23.42 13.37
C ARG A 222 -2.52 -23.11 12.29
N VAL A 223 -1.81 -22.01 12.48
CA VAL A 223 -0.69 -21.62 11.61
C VAL A 223 0.51 -22.53 11.91
N PRO A 224 1.19 -23.08 10.88
CA PRO A 224 2.41 -23.84 11.09
C PRO A 224 3.48 -23.01 11.81
N GLU A 225 4.24 -23.65 12.71
CA GLU A 225 5.20 -22.95 13.56
C GLU A 225 6.27 -22.18 12.76
N ARG A 226 6.65 -22.70 11.59
CA ARG A 226 7.56 -22.02 10.67
C ARG A 226 7.01 -20.66 10.23
N ASP A 227 5.77 -20.64 9.75
CA ASP A 227 5.14 -19.44 9.20
C ASP A 227 4.79 -18.45 10.32
N ARG A 228 4.42 -18.95 11.50
CA ARG A 228 4.24 -18.13 12.71
C ARG A 228 5.51 -17.38 13.09
N LYS A 229 6.66 -18.07 13.16
CA LYS A 229 7.96 -17.46 13.47
C LYS A 229 8.41 -16.47 12.40
N GLU A 230 8.17 -16.78 11.14
CA GLU A 230 8.47 -15.87 10.04
C GLU A 230 7.63 -14.59 10.12
N ALA A 231 6.35 -14.71 10.46
CA ALA A 231 5.47 -13.57 10.71
C ALA A 231 5.94 -12.72 11.91
N GLU A 232 6.30 -13.37 13.02
CA GLU A 232 6.84 -12.69 14.21
C GLU A 232 8.10 -11.90 13.88
N GLN A 233 9.05 -12.51 13.15
CA GLN A 233 10.29 -11.84 12.75
C GLN A 233 10.03 -10.66 11.81
N TRP A 234 9.11 -10.82 10.85
CA TRP A 234 8.74 -9.74 9.94
C TRP A 234 8.10 -8.58 10.71
N LEU A 235 7.21 -8.85 11.67
CA LEU A 235 6.56 -7.83 12.50
C LEU A 235 7.53 -7.11 13.43
N GLU A 236 8.53 -7.81 13.97
CA GLU A 236 9.60 -7.19 14.75
C GLU A 236 10.31 -6.11 13.93
N ASN A 237 10.67 -6.42 12.69
CA ASN A 237 11.29 -5.48 11.75
C ASN A 237 10.32 -4.37 11.33
N ALA A 238 9.05 -4.70 11.09
CA ALA A 238 8.02 -3.75 10.69
C ALA A 238 7.53 -2.84 11.85
N SER A 239 7.78 -3.21 13.11
CA SER A 239 7.29 -2.46 14.27
C SER A 239 7.77 -1.00 14.30
N ARG A 240 8.99 -0.74 13.81
CA ARG A 240 9.61 0.59 13.75
C ARG A 240 9.01 1.50 12.68
N ILE A 241 8.43 0.91 11.63
CA ILE A 241 7.74 1.66 10.56
C ILE A 241 6.25 1.81 10.84
N LYS A 242 5.71 1.11 11.85
CA LYS A 242 4.31 1.21 12.25
C LYS A 242 3.89 2.67 12.50
N PRO A 243 4.61 3.51 13.27
CA PRO A 243 4.19 4.90 13.45
C PRO A 243 4.08 5.66 12.13
N LEU A 244 4.96 5.41 11.16
CA LEU A 244 4.90 6.06 9.85
C LEU A 244 3.67 5.64 9.04
N LEU A 245 3.32 4.36 9.08
CA LEU A 245 2.20 3.81 8.32
C LEU A 245 0.84 4.15 8.94
N PHE A 246 0.78 4.21 10.26
CA PHE A 246 -0.48 4.28 11.01
C PHE A 246 -0.77 5.64 11.63
N SER A 247 0.20 6.55 11.82
CA SER A 247 -0.07 7.84 12.49
C SER A 247 -1.12 8.68 11.78
N ARG A 248 -1.12 8.70 10.43
CA ARG A 248 -2.09 9.47 9.64
C ARG A 248 -3.47 8.81 9.59
N LEU A 249 -3.54 7.49 9.69
CA LEU A 249 -4.80 6.73 9.74
C LEU A 249 -5.45 6.86 11.13
N GLU A 250 -4.64 6.78 12.18
CA GLU A 250 -5.05 7.00 13.57
C GLU A 250 -5.45 8.47 13.80
N GLU A 251 -4.76 9.45 13.19
CA GLU A 251 -5.17 10.87 13.20
C GLU A 251 -6.50 11.08 12.47
N GLN A 252 -6.77 10.44 11.32
CA GLN A 252 -8.07 10.54 10.64
C GLN A 252 -9.20 9.82 11.39
N GLU A 253 -8.92 8.73 12.10
CA GLU A 253 -9.89 8.10 13.00
C GLU A 253 -10.14 8.96 14.25
N GLN A 254 -9.11 9.60 14.81
CA GLN A 254 -9.24 10.55 15.90
C GLN A 254 -9.93 11.84 15.47
N GLU A 255 -9.65 12.39 14.29
CA GLU A 255 -10.34 13.56 13.72
C GLU A 255 -11.79 13.25 13.37
N ARG A 256 -12.12 12.03 12.92
CA ARG A 256 -13.52 11.60 12.79
C ARG A 256 -14.21 11.50 14.14
N HIS A 257 -13.52 11.06 15.19
CA HIS A 257 -14.08 11.06 16.55
C HIS A 257 -14.16 12.46 17.20
N TYR A 258 -13.22 13.37 16.91
CA TYR A 258 -13.20 14.74 17.42
C TYR A 258 -14.08 15.71 16.61
N GLY A 259 -14.15 15.55 15.30
CA GLY A 259 -14.98 16.35 14.38
C GLY A 259 -16.47 16.14 14.62
N TYR A 260 -16.90 14.90 14.88
CA TYR A 260 -18.28 14.57 15.26
C TYR A 260 -18.70 15.23 16.59
N SER A 261 -17.72 15.49 17.47
CA SER A 261 -17.96 16.14 18.77
C SER A 261 -17.98 17.68 18.68
N ARG A 262 -17.41 18.27 17.62
CA ARG A 262 -17.31 19.74 17.45
C ARG A 262 -18.47 20.33 16.63
N GLU A 263 -19.11 19.55 15.77
CA GLU A 263 -20.29 19.97 15.00
C GLU A 263 -21.59 19.95 15.80
N GLN A 264 -21.60 19.36 17.00
CA GLN A 264 -22.79 19.33 17.87
C GLN A 264 -22.85 20.42 18.95
N ASN A 265 -21.81 21.25 19.14
CA ASN A 265 -21.93 22.46 19.98
C ASN A 265 -20.79 23.49 19.76
N PRO A 266 -21.04 24.71 19.25
CA PRO A 266 -20.00 25.70 18.94
C PRO A 266 -19.57 26.58 20.12
N ALA A 267 -19.97 26.28 21.35
CA ALA A 267 -19.60 27.07 22.52
C ALA A 267 -19.23 26.17 23.68
N GLU A 268 -17.93 26.10 24.02
CA GLU A 268 -17.39 26.28 25.39
C GLU A 268 -15.90 25.89 25.45
N GLY A 269 -15.15 26.63 26.28
CA GLY A 269 -13.71 26.47 26.53
C GLY A 269 -13.35 25.23 27.36
N PRO A 270 -12.11 25.13 27.87
CA PRO A 270 -11.51 23.85 28.23
C PRO A 270 -12.09 23.22 29.53
N LEU A 271 -12.52 21.95 29.39
CA LEU A 271 -12.66 20.80 30.31
C LEU A 271 -13.01 21.03 31.81
N PRO A 272 -13.92 20.21 32.39
CA PRO A 272 -13.45 18.99 33.05
C PRO A 272 -14.37 17.74 32.97
N GLN A 273 -13.86 16.65 33.55
CA GLN A 273 -14.19 15.22 33.47
C GLN A 273 -15.62 14.72 33.82
N GLN A 274 -15.98 13.59 33.17
CA GLN A 274 -16.85 12.46 33.55
C GLN A 274 -18.38 12.66 33.77
N HIS A 275 -19.22 12.12 32.87
CA HIS A 275 -19.99 10.86 33.03
C HIS A 275 -21.09 10.67 31.95
N ALA A 276 -21.11 9.46 31.39
CA ALA A 276 -22.21 8.64 30.82
C ALA A 276 -23.44 9.25 30.08
N HIS A 277 -23.57 8.79 28.82
CA HIS A 277 -24.77 8.31 28.09
C HIS A 277 -25.87 9.30 27.62
N SER A 278 -25.98 9.42 26.29
CA SER A 278 -27.19 9.10 25.52
C SER A 278 -26.85 8.95 24.02
N GLN A 279 -27.10 7.76 23.46
CA GLN A 279 -26.92 7.43 22.03
C GLN A 279 -28.13 7.90 21.21
N GLU A 280 -27.90 8.60 20.10
CA GLU A 280 -28.83 8.67 18.97
C GLU A 280 -28.28 7.88 17.78
N LYS A 281 -29.19 7.19 17.07
CA LYS A 281 -28.94 5.99 16.27
C LYS A 281 -28.44 6.29 14.86
N ASN A 282 -27.42 5.53 14.44
CA ASN A 282 -26.79 5.56 13.13
C ASN A 282 -27.63 4.75 12.10
N PRO A 283 -27.91 5.27 10.88
CA PRO A 283 -28.63 4.55 9.83
C PRO A 283 -27.96 3.22 9.37
N PHE A 284 -26.67 2.99 9.68
CA PHE A 284 -26.03 1.67 9.55
C PHE A 284 -26.65 0.60 10.47
N LEU A 285 -27.25 1.00 11.60
CA LEU A 285 -27.88 0.10 12.58
C LEU A 285 -29.34 -0.19 12.27
N GLU A 286 -30.03 0.66 11.50
CA GLU A 286 -31.48 0.52 11.26
C GLU A 286 -31.80 -0.61 10.26
N PHE A 287 -30.83 -0.99 9.41
CA PHE A 287 -30.94 -2.15 8.52
C PHE A 287 -30.82 -3.50 9.26
N ALA A 288 -30.20 -3.50 10.44
CA ALA A 288 -29.88 -4.72 11.19
C ALA A 288 -31.04 -5.25 12.05
N GLU A 289 -32.17 -4.54 12.15
CA GLU A 289 -33.29 -4.91 13.02
C GLU A 289 -34.44 -5.67 12.33
N LYS A 290 -34.33 -6.05 11.05
CA LYS A 290 -35.33 -6.90 10.38
C LYS A 290 -34.68 -8.08 9.65
N ASN A 291 -35.32 -9.25 9.75
CA ASN A 291 -34.90 -10.49 9.10
C ASN A 291 -34.56 -10.25 7.62
N VAL A 292 -33.25 -10.17 7.35
CA VAL A 292 -32.69 -9.74 6.06
C VAL A 292 -32.85 -10.86 5.04
N THR A 293 -33.50 -10.57 3.92
CA THR A 293 -33.62 -11.47 2.76
C THR A 293 -32.53 -11.18 1.73
N GLU A 294 -32.31 -12.08 0.77
CA GLU A 294 -31.29 -11.92 -0.28
C GLU A 294 -31.48 -10.63 -1.11
N LYS A 295 -32.75 -10.19 -1.28
CA LYS A 295 -33.12 -8.94 -1.94
C LYS A 295 -32.72 -7.69 -1.14
N ASP A 296 -32.66 -7.80 0.18
CA ASP A 296 -32.24 -6.72 1.07
C ASP A 296 -30.70 -6.54 0.98
N VAL A 297 -29.95 -7.64 0.88
CA VAL A 297 -28.50 -7.61 0.66
C VAL A 297 -28.14 -6.98 -0.70
N GLU A 298 -28.88 -7.30 -1.76
CA GLU A 298 -28.69 -6.66 -3.07
C GLU A 298 -28.99 -5.14 -3.04
N GLN A 299 -30.04 -4.71 -2.33
CA GLN A 299 -30.33 -3.29 -2.15
C GLN A 299 -29.29 -2.57 -1.31
N PHE A 300 -28.69 -3.24 -0.32
CA PHE A 300 -27.59 -2.69 0.47
C PHE A 300 -26.33 -2.50 -0.38
N LEU A 301 -25.94 -3.50 -1.18
CA LEU A 301 -24.78 -3.40 -2.08
C LEU A 301 -24.97 -2.31 -3.14
N ALA A 302 -26.17 -2.16 -3.70
CA ALA A 302 -26.50 -1.09 -4.63
C ALA A 302 -26.37 0.31 -3.98
N ARG A 303 -26.77 0.44 -2.71
CA ARG A 303 -26.69 1.71 -1.97
C ARG A 303 -25.26 2.05 -1.54
N VAL A 304 -24.42 1.04 -1.26
CA VAL A 304 -22.97 1.21 -1.03
C VAL A 304 -22.27 1.66 -2.31
N GLU A 305 -22.66 1.12 -3.46
CA GLU A 305 -22.11 1.52 -4.75
C GLU A 305 -22.53 2.95 -5.15
N GLU A 306 -23.77 3.33 -4.86
CA GLU A 306 -24.29 4.71 -5.06
C GLU A 306 -23.58 5.71 -4.14
N TYR A 307 -23.33 5.35 -2.88
CA TYR A 307 -22.58 6.19 -1.95
C TYR A 307 -21.11 6.36 -2.37
N GLY A 308 -20.47 5.30 -2.88
CA GLY A 308 -19.13 5.41 -3.47
C GLY A 308 -19.08 6.35 -4.67
N LYS A 309 -20.12 6.37 -5.51
CA LYS A 309 -20.24 7.30 -6.66
C LYS A 309 -20.48 8.74 -6.22
N GLU A 310 -21.27 8.97 -5.15
CA GLU A 310 -21.46 10.30 -4.58
C GLU A 310 -20.16 10.86 -3.99
N GLN A 311 -19.37 10.04 -3.30
CA GLN A 311 -18.05 10.42 -2.79
C GLN A 311 -17.08 10.79 -3.93
N GLU A 312 -17.04 10.00 -5.00
CA GLU A 312 -16.21 10.30 -6.17
C GLU A 312 -16.67 11.61 -6.87
N MET A 313 -17.97 11.92 -6.83
CA MET A 313 -18.52 13.16 -7.37
C MET A 313 -18.18 14.40 -6.52
N LEU A 314 -18.23 14.25 -5.19
CA LEU A 314 -17.82 15.28 -4.21
C LEU A 314 -16.34 15.60 -4.31
N GLU A 315 -15.48 14.59 -4.41
CA GLU A 315 -14.04 14.76 -4.59
C GLU A 315 -13.72 15.45 -5.92
N ARG A 316 -14.43 15.11 -7.01
CA ARG A 316 -14.31 15.81 -8.29
C ARG A 316 -14.79 17.27 -8.22
N GLN A 317 -15.85 17.56 -7.48
CA GLN A 317 -16.30 18.95 -7.26
C GLN A 317 -15.26 19.76 -6.49
N GLN A 318 -14.68 19.20 -5.43
CA GLN A 318 -13.61 19.83 -4.67
C GLN A 318 -12.34 20.05 -5.52
N ALA A 319 -11.97 19.09 -6.36
CA ALA A 319 -10.85 19.24 -7.29
C ALA A 319 -11.08 20.37 -8.31
N LEU A 320 -12.30 20.49 -8.85
CA LEU A 320 -12.68 21.56 -9.78
C LEU A 320 -12.71 22.94 -9.11
N GLU A 321 -13.17 23.01 -7.86
CA GLU A 321 -13.20 24.25 -7.08
C GLU A 321 -11.79 24.73 -6.73
N ASN A 322 -10.90 23.81 -6.35
CA ASN A 322 -9.48 24.09 -6.12
C ASN A 322 -8.77 24.58 -7.40
N GLN A 323 -9.10 23.99 -8.56
CA GLN A 323 -8.58 24.42 -9.85
C GLN A 323 -9.08 25.83 -10.23
N ARG A 324 -10.35 26.14 -9.92
CA ARG A 324 -10.95 27.45 -10.16
C ARG A 324 -10.33 28.54 -9.29
N VAL A 325 -10.08 28.26 -8.00
CA VAL A 325 -9.38 29.15 -7.08
C VAL A 325 -7.93 29.39 -7.51
N SER A 326 -7.24 28.37 -8.02
CA SER A 326 -5.90 28.48 -8.60
C SER A 326 -5.86 29.38 -9.83
N MET A 327 -6.83 29.25 -10.75
CA MET A 327 -6.90 30.11 -11.93
C MET A 327 -7.27 31.56 -11.59
N SER A 328 -8.11 31.80 -10.58
CA SER A 328 -8.42 33.15 -10.12
C SER A 328 -7.21 33.86 -9.48
N ARG A 329 -6.31 33.13 -8.81
CA ARG A 329 -5.06 33.71 -8.28
C ARG A 329 -4.05 34.06 -9.35
N SER A 330 -4.01 33.31 -10.45
CA SER A 330 -3.14 33.60 -11.61
C SER A 330 -3.58 34.82 -12.43
N PHE A 331 -4.81 35.30 -12.26
CA PHE A 331 -5.33 36.48 -12.99
C PHE A 331 -5.14 37.81 -12.23
N PHE A 332 -4.77 37.76 -10.94
CA PHE A 332 -4.48 38.93 -10.09
C PHE A 332 -3.00 39.03 -9.68
N SER A 333 -2.13 38.26 -10.33
CA SER A 333 -0.66 38.37 -10.29
C SER A 333 -0.20 38.87 -11.66
#